data_AF-B6CGP3-F1
#
_entry.id   AF-B6CGP3-F1
#
_cell.length_a   1.000
_cell.length_b   1.000
_cell.length_c   1.000
_cell.angle_alpha   90.00
_cell.angle_beta   90.00
_cell.angle_gamma   90.00
#
_symmetry.space_group_name_H-M   'P 1'
#
loop_
_entity.id
_entity.type
_entity.pdbx_description
1 polymer ?
#
loop_
_entity_poly.entity_id
_entity_poly.type
_entity_poly.pdbx_seq_one_letter_code
_entity_poly.pdbx_strand_id
1 'polypeptide(L)'
;MVGGMFLYCQSLRRFEQSGGWIKALLEEAENERMHLMTFIELAKPQWYERALVFAVQGVFFNAYFLTYLASPKVAHRITGYLEEEAVRSYTEFLKDLDNGSFENVPAPAIAIDYWRLPAESTLRDVVEVIRADEAHHR
;
A
#
# COMPACT_ATOMS: atom_id res chain seq x y z
N MET A 1 7.75 -2.90 4.26
CA MET A 1 8.58 -4.13 4.08
C MET A 1 10.06 -3.92 4.45
N VAL A 2 10.84 -3.14 3.70
CA VAL A 2 12.30 -2.96 3.90
C VAL A 2 12.65 -2.53 5.32
N GLY A 3 11.92 -1.56 5.88
CA GLY A 3 12.15 -1.12 7.27
C GLY A 3 11.91 -2.22 8.30
N GLY A 4 10.83 -2.99 8.15
CA GLY A 4 10.54 -4.16 9.01
C GLY A 4 11.65 -5.21 8.95
N MET A 5 12.11 -5.56 7.74
CA MET A 5 13.25 -6.47 7.54
C MET A 5 14.53 -5.94 8.19
N PHE A 6 14.82 -4.65 8.02
CA PHE A 6 16.03 -4.04 8.59
C PHE A 6 16.01 -4.06 10.12
N LEU A 7 14.90 -3.64 10.73
CA LEU A 7 14.71 -3.66 12.18
C LEU A 7 14.72 -5.08 12.74
N TYR A 8 14.18 -6.05 12.01
CA TYR A 8 14.25 -7.46 12.38
C TYR A 8 15.69 -7.96 12.46
N CYS A 9 16.48 -7.77 11.40
CA CYS A 9 17.89 -8.15 11.41
C CYS A 9 18.70 -7.39 12.46
N GLN A 10 18.37 -6.12 12.72
CA GLN A 10 18.99 -5.33 13.77
C GLN A 10 18.68 -5.86 15.18
N SER A 11 17.42 -6.20 15.45
CA SER A 11 16.97 -6.76 16.72
C SER A 11 17.69 -8.07 17.00
N LEU A 12 17.80 -8.97 16.01
CA LEU A 12 18.51 -10.24 16.16
C LEU A 12 20.00 -10.05 16.45
N ARG A 13 20.71 -9.20 15.70
CA ARG A 13 22.16 -9.03 15.85
C ARG A 13 22.55 -8.27 17.13
N ARG A 14 21.63 -7.52 17.71
CA ARG A 14 21.84 -6.75 18.95
C ARG A 14 21.18 -7.35 20.18
N PHE A 15 20.33 -8.35 20.00
CA PHE A 15 19.49 -8.92 21.07
C PHE A 15 18.63 -7.85 21.78
N GLU A 16 18.09 -6.90 21.00
CA GLU A 16 17.29 -5.76 21.49
C GLU A 16 15.83 -5.85 21.02
N GLN A 17 14.89 -5.38 21.84
CA GLN A 17 13.47 -5.27 21.46
C GLN A 17 13.24 -4.11 20.50
N SER A 18 12.31 -4.28 19.55
CA SER A 18 11.98 -3.28 18.53
C SER A 18 10.70 -2.50 18.81
N GLY A 19 10.11 -2.64 20.01
CA GLY A 19 8.96 -1.83 20.44
C GLY A 19 7.70 -1.95 19.56
N GLY A 20 7.53 -3.05 18.82
CA GLY A 20 6.39 -3.29 17.92
C GLY A 20 6.57 -2.78 16.49
N TRP A 21 7.62 -2.00 16.21
CA TRP A 21 7.85 -1.41 14.88
C TRP A 21 7.97 -2.43 13.74
N ILE A 22 8.57 -3.60 14.01
CA ILE A 22 8.66 -4.65 12.99
C ILE A 22 7.26 -5.09 12.54
N LYS A 23 6.35 -5.31 13.49
CA LYS A 23 5.00 -5.76 13.20
C LYS A 23 4.24 -4.71 12.39
N ALA A 24 4.26 -3.45 12.85
CA ALA A 24 3.61 -2.35 12.15
C ALA A 24 4.07 -2.22 10.68
N LEU A 25 5.39 -2.22 10.43
CA LEU A 25 5.94 -2.06 9.06
C LEU A 25 5.74 -3.27 8.14
N LEU A 26 5.43 -4.43 8.70
CA LEU A 26 5.07 -5.63 7.94
C LEU A 26 3.56 -5.70 7.70
N GLU A 27 2.74 -5.24 8.64
CA GLU A 27 1.30 -5.09 8.46
C GLU A 27 0.98 -4.00 7.43
N GLU A 28 1.67 -2.87 7.44
CA GLU A 28 1.61 -1.85 6.38
C GLU A 28 1.95 -2.46 5.01
N ALA A 29 3.04 -3.22 4.91
CA ALA A 29 3.44 -3.86 3.66
C ALA A 29 2.40 -4.87 3.13
N GLU A 30 1.74 -5.57 4.04
CA GLU A 30 0.65 -6.50 3.70
C GLU A 30 -0.60 -5.71 3.28
N ASN A 31 -0.90 -4.60 3.95
CA ASN A 31 -2.01 -3.72 3.60
C ASN A 31 -1.88 -3.18 2.17
N GLU A 32 -0.73 -2.61 1.81
CA GLU A 32 -0.41 -2.18 0.43
C GLU A 32 -0.55 -3.32 -0.60
N ARG A 33 -0.10 -4.53 -0.24
CA ARG A 33 -0.24 -5.71 -1.10
C ARG A 33 -1.71 -6.06 -1.31
N MET A 34 -2.54 -5.90 -0.29
CA MET A 34 -3.98 -6.17 -0.36
C MET A 34 -4.72 -5.13 -1.22
N HIS A 35 -4.26 -3.88 -1.27
CA HIS A 35 -4.76 -2.90 -2.24
C HIS A 35 -4.52 -3.39 -3.67
N LEU A 36 -3.27 -3.78 -3.99
CA LEU A 36 -2.93 -4.32 -5.31
C LEU A 36 -3.77 -5.54 -5.68
N MET A 37 -3.89 -6.51 -4.76
CA MET A 37 -4.66 -7.73 -5.02
C MET A 37 -6.15 -7.43 -5.25
N THR A 38 -6.69 -6.40 -4.61
CA THR A 38 -8.06 -5.93 -4.84
C THR A 38 -8.22 -5.35 -6.24
N PHE A 39 -7.32 -4.48 -6.68
CA PHE A 39 -7.40 -3.86 -8.00
C PHE A 39 -7.15 -4.85 -9.15
N ILE A 40 -6.36 -5.90 -8.94
CA ILE A 40 -6.16 -6.98 -9.93
C ILE A 40 -7.45 -7.77 -10.21
N GLU A 41 -8.41 -7.82 -9.27
CA GLU A 41 -9.72 -8.42 -9.53
C GLU A 41 -10.60 -7.56 -10.44
N LEU A 42 -10.35 -6.25 -10.48
CA LEU A 42 -11.09 -5.29 -11.30
C LEU A 42 -10.44 -5.11 -12.69
N ALA A 43 -9.12 -5.06 -12.76
CA ALA A 43 -8.38 -4.85 -13.99
C ALA A 43 -7.20 -5.83 -14.10
N LYS A 44 -7.27 -6.73 -15.09
CA LYS A 44 -6.19 -7.70 -15.33
C LYS A 44 -5.03 -7.03 -16.09
N PRO A 45 -3.80 -7.06 -15.54
CA PRO A 45 -2.68 -6.35 -16.15
C PRO A 45 -2.19 -7.05 -17.42
N GLN A 46 -1.82 -6.25 -18.40
CA GLN A 46 -1.16 -6.68 -19.62
C GLN A 46 0.29 -7.09 -19.35
N TRP A 47 0.90 -7.83 -20.28
CA TRP A 47 2.28 -8.32 -20.10
C TRP A 47 3.30 -7.17 -19.94
N TYR A 48 3.09 -6.03 -20.61
CA TYR A 48 4.00 -4.88 -20.53
C TYR A 48 3.87 -4.14 -19.20
N GLU A 49 2.68 -4.10 -18.60
CA GLU A 49 2.47 -3.54 -17.24
C GLU A 49 3.17 -4.42 -16.20
N ARG A 50 3.09 -5.74 -16.36
CA ARG A 50 3.84 -6.68 -15.50
C ARG A 50 5.35 -6.51 -15.65
N ALA A 51 5.85 -6.31 -16.87
CA ALA A 51 7.26 -6.03 -17.12
C ALA A 51 7.69 -4.69 -16.49
N LEU A 52 6.84 -3.65 -16.57
CA LEU A 52 7.06 -2.37 -15.92
C LEU A 52 7.13 -2.51 -14.40
N VAL A 53 6.19 -3.23 -13.77
CA VAL A 53 6.21 -3.49 -12.33
C VAL A 53 7.49 -4.21 -11.93
N PHE A 54 7.93 -5.23 -12.70
CA PHE A 54 9.18 -5.94 -12.42
C PHE A 54 10.40 -5.00 -12.48
N ALA A 55 10.48 -4.13 -13.49
CA ALA A 55 11.57 -3.18 -13.63
C ALA A 55 11.58 -2.14 -12.51
N VAL A 56 10.41 -1.53 -12.20
CA VAL A 56 10.27 -0.54 -11.13
C VAL A 56 10.57 -1.17 -9.78
N GLN A 57 10.08 -2.38 -9.50
CA GLN A 57 10.39 -3.11 -8.28
C GLN A 57 11.90 -3.34 -8.15
N GLY A 58 12.57 -3.76 -9.22
CA GLY A 58 14.03 -3.96 -9.23
C GLY A 58 14.80 -2.69 -8.90
N VAL A 59 14.38 -1.53 -9.42
CA VAL A 59 15.06 -0.25 -9.15
C VAL A 59 14.67 0.31 -7.78
N PHE A 60 13.37 0.47 -7.52
CA PHE A 60 12.84 1.12 -6.33
C PHE A 60 13.19 0.36 -5.04
N PHE A 61 13.09 -0.97 -5.04
CA PHE A 61 13.45 -1.78 -3.88
C PHE A 61 14.91 -1.54 -3.46
N ASN A 62 15.83 -1.60 -4.43
CA ASN A 62 17.26 -1.42 -4.16
C ASN A 62 17.58 0.02 -3.75
N ALA A 63 17.01 1.02 -4.44
CA ALA A 63 17.18 2.42 -4.08
C ALA A 63 16.66 2.71 -2.66
N TYR A 64 15.44 2.29 -2.35
CA TYR A 64 14.83 2.47 -1.04
C TYR A 64 15.59 1.72 0.06
N PHE A 65 16.09 0.51 -0.22
CA PHE A 65 16.97 -0.22 0.69
C PHE A 65 18.24 0.55 1.04
N LEU A 66 18.95 1.08 0.03
CA LEU A 66 20.15 1.89 0.25
C LEU A 66 19.82 3.19 1.00
N THR A 67 18.70 3.85 0.70
CA THR A 67 18.23 5.02 1.45
C THR A 67 17.93 4.67 2.90
N TYR A 68 17.29 3.54 3.18
CA TYR A 68 16.99 3.10 4.54
C TYR A 68 18.27 2.79 5.34
N LEU A 69 19.27 2.19 4.70
CA LEU A 69 20.60 1.98 5.30
C LEU A 69 21.28 3.31 5.66
N ALA A 70 21.20 4.30 4.76
CA ALA A 70 21.83 5.60 4.96
C ALA A 70 21.09 6.46 6.00
N SER A 71 19.76 6.50 5.94
CA SER A 71 18.92 7.28 6.85
C SER A 71 17.48 6.76 6.87
N PRO A 72 17.09 6.00 7.91
CA PRO A 72 15.71 5.59 8.11
C PRO A 72 14.74 6.78 8.18
N LYS A 73 15.17 7.91 8.75
CA LYS A 73 14.36 9.13 8.84
C LYS A 73 13.97 9.68 7.46
N VAL A 74 14.90 9.67 6.51
CA VAL A 74 14.62 10.10 5.13
C VAL A 74 13.70 9.09 4.45
N ALA A 75 13.96 7.79 4.61
CA ALA A 75 13.12 6.75 4.02
C ALA A 75 11.67 6.82 4.50
N HIS A 76 11.42 7.04 5.79
CA HIS A 76 10.08 7.24 6.35
C HIS A 76 9.44 8.56 5.89
N ARG A 77 10.24 9.61 5.67
CA ARG A 77 9.70 10.88 5.14
C ARG A 77 9.27 10.74 3.68
N ILE A 78 10.02 9.97 2.88
CA ILE A 78 9.67 9.69 1.50
C ILE A 78 8.34 8.94 1.43
N THR A 79 8.15 7.89 2.23
CA THR A 79 6.87 7.16 2.26
C THR A 79 5.74 8.06 2.72
N GLY A 80 5.91 8.84 3.79
CA GLY A 80 4.87 9.78 4.22
C GLY A 80 4.41 10.76 3.12
N TYR A 81 5.33 11.24 2.27
CA TYR A 81 4.95 12.06 1.11
C TYR A 81 4.27 11.27 -0.02
N LEU A 82 4.62 10.00 -0.21
CA LEU A 82 3.88 9.13 -1.13
C LEU A 82 2.45 8.92 -0.64
N GLU A 83 2.25 8.72 0.66
CA GLU A 83 0.91 8.56 1.23
C GLU A 83 0.07 9.84 1.15
N GLU A 84 0.70 11.02 1.30
CA GLU A 84 0.02 12.30 1.05
C GLU A 84 -0.54 12.37 -0.38
N GLU A 85 0.25 11.97 -1.38
CA GLU A 85 -0.20 11.93 -2.77
C GLU A 85 -1.19 10.78 -3.02
N ALA A 86 -1.10 9.66 -2.32
CA ALA A 86 -2.05 8.56 -2.40
C ALA A 86 -3.44 9.00 -1.89
N VAL A 87 -3.50 9.63 -0.70
CA VAL A 87 -4.75 10.18 -0.13
C VAL A 87 -5.39 11.18 -1.10
N ARG A 88 -4.57 12.05 -1.72
CA ARG A 88 -5.05 13.00 -2.72
C ARG A 88 -5.60 12.28 -3.95
N SER A 89 -4.87 11.30 -4.47
CA SER A 89 -5.26 10.52 -5.66
C SER A 89 -6.57 9.77 -5.46
N TYR A 90 -6.74 9.07 -4.33
CA TYR A 90 -8.01 8.40 -4.03
C TYR A 90 -9.16 9.37 -3.75
N THR A 91 -8.87 10.57 -3.23
CA THR A 91 -9.89 11.61 -3.08
C THR A 91 -10.38 12.11 -4.45
N GLU A 92 -9.50 12.28 -5.43
CA GLU A 92 -9.93 12.59 -6.80
C GLU A 92 -10.69 11.41 -7.43
N PHE A 93 -10.22 10.17 -7.23
CA PHE A 93 -10.89 8.99 -7.76
C PHE A 93 -12.32 8.82 -7.21
N LEU A 94 -12.54 9.12 -5.93
CA LEU A 94 -13.89 9.14 -5.35
C LEU A 94 -14.79 10.21 -6.00
N LYS A 95 -14.27 11.39 -6.32
CA LYS A 95 -15.03 12.41 -7.06
C LYS A 95 -15.40 11.93 -8.46
N ASP A 96 -14.50 11.20 -9.11
CA ASP A 96 -14.73 10.63 -10.44
C ASP A 96 -15.75 9.47 -10.42
N LEU A 97 -15.85 8.74 -9.31
CA LEU A 97 -16.95 7.79 -9.09
C LEU A 97 -18.27 8.52 -8.83
N ASP A 98 -18.26 9.54 -7.97
CA ASP A 98 -19.46 10.30 -7.60
C ASP A 98 -20.04 11.11 -8.78
N ASN A 99 -19.19 11.54 -9.73
CA ASN A 99 -19.62 12.25 -10.94
C ASN A 99 -19.97 11.32 -12.12
N GLY A 100 -19.78 10.00 -11.97
CA GLY A 100 -20.08 8.99 -13.00
C GLY A 100 -19.05 8.87 -14.12
N SER A 101 -17.84 9.42 -13.95
CA SER A 101 -16.72 9.20 -14.88
C SER A 101 -16.24 7.75 -14.87
N PHE A 102 -16.40 7.05 -13.74
CA PHE A 102 -16.16 5.62 -13.62
C PHE A 102 -17.41 4.88 -13.14
N GLU A 103 -17.57 3.64 -13.61
CA GLU A 103 -18.65 2.77 -13.17
C GLU A 103 -18.40 2.29 -11.73
N ASN A 104 -19.38 2.50 -10.85
CA ASN A 104 -19.32 2.01 -9.47
C ASN A 104 -19.79 0.55 -9.39
N VAL A 105 -18.90 -0.37 -9.75
CA VAL A 105 -19.15 -1.82 -9.76
C VAL A 105 -19.20 -2.42 -8.35
N PRO A 106 -19.77 -3.64 -8.16
CA PRO A 106 -19.70 -4.34 -6.87
C PRO A 106 -18.26 -4.57 -6.40
N ALA A 107 -18.05 -4.51 -5.09
CA ALA A 107 -16.74 -4.72 -4.47
C ALA A 107 -16.24 -6.16 -4.70
N PRO A 108 -14.94 -6.36 -5.01
CA PRO A 108 -14.36 -7.69 -5.07
C PRO A 108 -14.46 -8.44 -3.73
N ALA A 109 -14.70 -9.75 -3.77
CA ALA A 109 -14.82 -10.59 -2.56
C ALA A 109 -13.59 -10.48 -1.64
N ILE A 110 -12.39 -10.39 -2.22
CA ILE A 110 -11.13 -10.20 -1.46
C ILE A 110 -11.14 -8.92 -0.60
N ALA A 111 -11.75 -7.83 -1.10
CA ALA A 111 -11.87 -6.60 -0.36
C ALA A 111 -12.91 -6.69 0.75
N ILE A 112 -14.06 -7.31 0.44
CA ILE A 112 -15.12 -7.56 1.41
C ILE A 112 -14.58 -8.37 2.59
N ASP A 113 -13.83 -9.44 2.32
CA ASP A 113 -13.27 -10.30 3.36
C ASP A 113 -12.18 -9.61 4.18
N TYR A 114 -11.28 -8.86 3.52
CA TYR A 114 -10.14 -8.22 4.17
C TYR A 114 -10.57 -7.02 5.04
N TRP A 115 -11.35 -6.09 4.49
CA TRP A 115 -11.85 -4.90 5.21
C TRP A 115 -13.16 -5.15 5.97
N ARG A 116 -13.69 -6.37 5.93
CA ARG A 116 -14.97 -6.75 6.60
C ARG A 116 -16.14 -5.85 6.17
N LEU A 117 -16.20 -5.54 4.88
CA LEU A 117 -17.26 -4.70 4.31
C LEU A 117 -18.61 -5.45 4.28
N PRO A 118 -19.74 -4.72 4.23
CA PRO A 118 -21.03 -5.31 3.86
C PRO A 118 -20.96 -6.05 2.51
N ALA A 119 -21.76 -7.11 2.35
CA ALA A 119 -21.77 -7.92 1.13
C ALA A 119 -22.20 -7.14 -0.13
N GLU A 120 -23.01 -6.09 0.04
CA GLU A 120 -23.50 -5.22 -1.03
C GLU A 120 -22.61 -3.99 -1.25
N SER A 121 -21.39 -3.98 -0.70
CA SER A 121 -20.45 -2.88 -0.89
C SER A 121 -20.01 -2.73 -2.34
N THR A 122 -19.68 -1.50 -2.70
CA THR A 122 -19.32 -1.08 -4.04
C THR A 122 -17.84 -0.68 -4.12
N LEU A 123 -17.34 -0.48 -5.33
CA LEU A 123 -15.99 0.02 -5.58
C LEU A 123 -15.72 1.33 -4.82
N ARG A 124 -16.71 2.23 -4.74
CA ARG A 124 -16.61 3.46 -3.96
C ARG A 124 -16.30 3.19 -2.48
N ASP A 125 -16.97 2.22 -1.86
CA ASP A 125 -16.75 1.87 -0.45
C ASP A 125 -15.34 1.30 -0.23
N VAL A 126 -14.86 0.50 -1.20
CA VAL A 126 -13.49 -0.04 -1.20
C VAL A 126 -12.46 1.09 -1.28
N VAL A 127 -12.65 2.05 -2.18
CA VAL A 127 -11.73 3.20 -2.33
C VAL A 127 -11.73 4.06 -1.07
N GLU A 128 -12.88 4.19 -0.39
CA GLU A 128 -12.98 4.96 0.85
C GLU A 128 -12.16 4.34 1.99
N VAL A 129 -12.19 3.00 2.16
CA VAL A 129 -11.36 2.30 3.16
C VAL A 129 -9.88 2.26 2.79
N ILE A 130 -9.55 2.09 1.50
CA ILE A 130 -8.16 2.17 1.02
C ILE A 130 -7.58 3.54 1.33
N ARG A 131 -8.29 4.62 1.02
CA ARG A 131 -7.85 5.99 1.35
C ARG A 131 -7.63 6.18 2.86
N ALA A 132 -8.45 5.54 3.69
CA ALA A 132 -8.31 5.61 5.14
C ALA A 132 -7.03 4.88 5.62
N ASP A 133 -6.67 3.76 4.99
CA ASP A 133 -5.40 3.09 5.22
C ASP A 133 -4.21 4.00 4.87
N GLU A 134 -4.23 4.65 3.70
CA GLU A 134 -3.15 5.59 3.32
C GLU A 134 -3.02 6.76 4.28
N ALA A 135 -4.15 7.28 4.77
CA ALA A 135 -4.15 8.35 5.76
C ALA A 135 -3.60 7.89 7.12
N HIS A 136 -3.66 6.59 7.43
CA HIS A 136 -3.06 5.99 8.61
C HIS A 136 -1.55 5.77 8.44
N HIS A 137 -1.10 5.45 7.23
CA HIS A 137 0.32 5.26 6.90
C HIS A 137 1.12 6.58 6.84
N ARG A 138 0.46 7.70 6.49
CA ARG A 138 1.04 9.05 6.44
C ARG A 138 1.62 9.57 7.76
#